data_AF-A0A0C9Z1V2-F1
#
_entry.id   AF-A0A0C9Z1V2-F1
#
_cell.length_a   1.000
_cell.length_b   1.000
_cell.length_c   1.000
_cell.angle_alpha   90.00
_cell.angle_beta   90.00
_cell.angle_gamma   90.00
#
_symmetry.space_group_name_H-M   'P 1'
#
loop_
_entity.id
_entity.type
_entity.pdbx_description
1 polymer ?
#
loop_
_entity_poly.entity_id
_entity_poly.type
_entity_poly.pdbx_seq_one_letter_code
_entity_poly.pdbx_strand_id
1 'polypeptide(L)'
;MASAFQHTAAVKHAEWFFQGDEFAWVDSAYPLTCHTIPVHKQPASLLPENALFDKTVSNIRVQSEHCMGALKGHWQCLHGLQVNINSKHQHLEACRWMTIAIILHNLVIEVEGASQGAQFTSLHAHAQEEEDRGLPGAPNVAGEVEEGDAEAKRHKLIEELLAFHQM
;
A
#
# COMPACT_ATOMS: atom_id res chain seq x y z
N MET A 1 14.59 -10.59 2.13
CA MET A 1 13.68 -9.45 1.91
C MET A 1 12.99 -8.99 3.20
N ALA A 2 12.48 -9.92 4.03
CA ALA A 2 11.87 -9.57 5.32
C ALA A 2 12.82 -8.92 6.36
N SER A 3 14.13 -9.21 6.32
CA SER A 3 15.09 -8.67 7.31
C SER A 3 15.26 -7.16 7.26
N ALA A 4 15.19 -6.55 6.07
CA ALA A 4 15.28 -5.09 5.94
C ALA A 4 14.05 -4.41 6.56
N PHE A 5 12.85 -4.96 6.33
CA PHE A 5 11.60 -4.43 6.89
C PHE A 5 11.59 -4.47 8.42
N GLN A 6 12.07 -5.56 9.03
CA GLN A 6 12.19 -5.69 10.49
C GLN A 6 13.02 -4.56 11.13
N HIS A 7 13.89 -3.91 10.37
CA HIS A 7 14.71 -2.82 10.86
C HIS A 7 14.13 -1.42 10.62
N THR A 8 12.99 -1.32 9.93
CA THR A 8 12.31 -0.04 9.65
C THR A 8 11.57 0.49 10.87
N ALA A 9 11.28 1.80 10.86
CA ALA A 9 10.49 2.44 11.91
C ALA A 9 9.07 1.87 12.00
N ALA A 10 8.49 1.40 10.89
CA ALA A 10 7.16 0.80 10.89
C ALA A 10 7.06 -0.45 11.79
N VAL A 11 8.17 -1.18 11.95
CA VAL A 11 8.23 -2.34 12.85
C VAL A 11 8.77 -1.95 14.23
N LYS A 12 9.83 -1.14 14.29
CA LYS A 12 10.48 -0.77 15.56
C LYS A 12 9.68 0.23 16.41
N HIS A 13 8.84 1.03 15.77
CA HIS A 13 8.06 2.11 16.35
C HIS A 13 6.62 2.07 15.78
N ALA A 14 6.01 0.88 15.79
CA ALA A 14 4.68 0.67 15.24
C ALA A 14 3.63 1.62 15.86
N GLU A 15 3.81 1.96 17.13
CA GLU A 15 2.96 2.90 17.89
C GLU A 15 2.99 4.34 17.36
N TRP A 16 3.96 4.70 16.51
CA TRP A 16 3.97 6.01 15.85
C TRP A 16 3.08 6.04 14.61
N PHE A 17 2.79 4.88 14.02
CA PHE A 17 2.09 4.75 12.74
C PHE A 17 0.69 4.17 12.87
N PHE A 18 0.46 3.33 13.89
CA PHE A 18 -0.80 2.63 14.09
C PHE A 18 -1.38 2.96 15.46
N GLN A 19 -2.67 3.28 15.50
CA GLN A 19 -3.44 3.53 16.70
C GLN A 19 -4.58 2.51 16.83
N GLY A 20 -4.73 1.91 18.02
CA GLY A 20 -5.77 0.93 18.29
C GLY A 20 -5.69 -0.27 17.35
N ASP A 21 -6.77 -0.55 16.62
CA ASP A 21 -6.87 -1.68 15.69
C ASP A 21 -6.36 -1.36 14.27
N GLU A 22 -5.69 -0.23 14.05
CA GLU A 22 -5.10 0.11 12.75
C GLU A 22 -4.06 -0.93 12.29
N PHE A 23 -3.95 -1.09 10.98
CA PHE A 23 -3.00 -2.00 10.34
C PHE A 23 -2.73 -1.57 8.89
N ALA A 24 -1.66 -2.09 8.31
CA ALA A 24 -1.35 -1.97 6.90
C ALA A 24 -1.59 -3.31 6.18
N TRP A 25 -2.26 -3.26 5.03
CA TRP A 25 -2.19 -4.36 4.07
C TRP A 25 -0.84 -4.34 3.39
N VAL A 26 -0.21 -5.50 3.31
CA VAL A 26 1.14 -5.64 2.78
C VAL A 26 1.23 -6.80 1.79
N ASP A 27 2.31 -6.84 1.02
CA ASP A 27 2.58 -7.97 0.15
C ASP A 27 2.79 -9.26 0.95
N SER A 28 2.58 -10.40 0.30
CA SER A 28 2.83 -11.72 0.88
C SER A 28 4.26 -11.90 1.43
N ALA A 29 5.24 -11.16 0.92
CA ALA A 29 6.63 -11.21 1.37
C ALA A 29 6.86 -10.67 2.80
N TYR A 30 5.89 -9.94 3.35
CA TYR A 30 5.96 -9.38 4.69
C TYR A 30 5.42 -10.35 5.76
N PRO A 31 5.95 -10.29 6.99
CA PRO A 31 5.44 -11.09 8.08
C PRO A 31 4.03 -10.65 8.48
N LEU A 32 3.21 -11.61 8.90
CA LEU A 32 1.93 -11.36 9.54
C LEU A 32 2.17 -10.86 10.97
N THR A 33 1.62 -9.70 11.31
CA THR A 33 1.64 -9.13 12.67
C THR A 33 0.30 -8.44 12.95
N CYS A 34 0.07 -7.99 14.19
CA CYS A 34 -1.12 -7.20 14.53
C CYS A 34 -1.26 -5.90 13.72
N HIS A 35 -0.16 -5.37 13.18
CA HIS A 35 -0.13 -4.12 12.40
C HIS A 35 0.14 -4.35 10.90
N THR A 36 0.50 -5.57 10.48
CA THR A 36 0.81 -5.89 9.08
C THR A 36 0.07 -7.15 8.64
N ILE A 37 -0.90 -6.98 7.74
CA ILE A 37 -1.75 -8.07 7.24
C ILE A 37 -1.36 -8.38 5.78
N PRO A 38 -0.54 -9.41 5.55
CA PRO A 38 -0.15 -9.82 4.20
C PRO A 38 -1.27 -10.57 3.48
N VAL A 39 -1.30 -10.46 2.15
CA VAL A 39 -2.04 -11.37 1.27
C VAL A 39 -1.48 -12.80 1.35
N HIS A 40 -2.31 -13.80 1.03
CA HIS A 40 -1.95 -15.20 1.25
C HIS A 40 -0.97 -15.72 0.18
N LYS A 41 -0.04 -16.58 0.61
CA LYS A 41 0.77 -17.40 -0.29
C LYS A 41 0.07 -18.71 -0.61
N GLN A 42 0.41 -19.31 -1.73
CA GLN A 42 -0.03 -20.68 -2.02
C GLN A 42 0.56 -21.65 -0.97
N PRO A 43 -0.22 -22.66 -0.52
CA PRO A 43 -1.55 -23.04 -1.01
C PRO A 43 -2.73 -22.33 -0.33
N ALA A 44 -2.50 -21.50 0.70
CA ALA A 44 -3.58 -20.86 1.47
C ALA A 44 -4.42 -19.89 0.62
N SER A 45 -3.83 -19.23 -0.38
CA SER A 45 -4.56 -18.37 -1.32
C SER A 45 -5.52 -19.12 -2.26
N LEU A 46 -5.49 -20.45 -2.27
CA LEU A 46 -6.41 -21.28 -3.07
C LEU A 46 -7.75 -21.51 -2.37
N LEU A 47 -7.84 -21.22 -1.06
CA LEU A 47 -9.12 -21.26 -0.35
C LEU A 47 -10.04 -20.16 -0.89
N PRO A 48 -11.33 -20.43 -1.18
CA PRO A 48 -12.23 -19.45 -1.79
C PRO A 48 -12.33 -18.13 -1.02
N GLU A 49 -12.41 -18.20 0.31
CA GLU A 49 -12.45 -17.02 1.18
C GLU A 49 -11.18 -16.16 1.07
N ASN A 50 -10.00 -16.80 1.07
CA ASN A 50 -8.72 -16.12 0.98
C ASN A 50 -8.51 -15.52 -0.41
N ALA A 51 -8.92 -16.24 -1.46
CA ALA A 51 -8.85 -15.74 -2.83
C ALA A 51 -9.71 -14.48 -3.03
N LEU A 52 -10.89 -14.41 -2.39
CA LEU A 52 -11.73 -13.22 -2.44
C LEU A 52 -11.09 -12.04 -1.68
N PHE A 53 -10.55 -12.32 -0.49
CA PHE A 53 -9.82 -11.32 0.31
C PHE A 53 -8.62 -10.76 -0.49
N ASP A 54 -7.74 -11.63 -0.98
CA ASP A 54 -6.55 -11.26 -1.73
C ASP A 54 -6.91 -10.48 -3.02
N LYS A 55 -7.98 -10.88 -3.72
CA LYS A 55 -8.50 -10.15 -4.89
C LYS A 55 -8.97 -8.75 -4.53
N THR A 56 -9.64 -8.59 -3.38
CA THR A 56 -10.12 -7.28 -2.93
C THR A 56 -8.94 -6.37 -2.58
N VAL A 57 -7.95 -6.89 -1.85
CA VAL A 57 -6.71 -6.16 -1.55
C VAL A 57 -5.98 -5.76 -2.84
N SER A 58 -5.91 -6.67 -3.82
CA SER A 58 -5.34 -6.39 -5.14
C SER A 58 -6.08 -5.26 -5.87
N ASN A 59 -7.42 -5.25 -5.85
CA ASN A 59 -8.21 -4.18 -6.47
C ASN A 59 -7.94 -2.81 -5.81
N ILE A 60 -7.84 -2.76 -4.48
CA ILE A 60 -7.51 -1.53 -3.73
C ILE A 60 -6.11 -1.03 -4.12
N ARG A 61 -5.13 -1.94 -4.16
CA ARG A 61 -3.76 -1.62 -4.58
C ARG A 61 -3.73 -1.05 -6.00
N VAL A 62 -4.41 -1.68 -6.95
CA VAL A 62 -4.51 -1.21 -8.33
C VAL A 62 -5.10 0.22 -8.40
N GLN A 63 -6.15 0.52 -7.62
CA GLN A 63 -6.70 1.88 -7.55
C GLN A 63 -5.70 2.89 -7.00
N SER A 64 -4.95 2.53 -5.95
CA SER A 64 -3.91 3.38 -5.37
C SER A 64 -2.78 3.64 -6.37
N GLU A 65 -2.31 2.62 -7.08
CA GLU A 65 -1.28 2.74 -8.12
C GLU A 65 -1.77 3.62 -9.29
N HIS A 66 -3.01 3.43 -9.75
CA HIS A 66 -3.60 4.30 -10.78
C HIS A 66 -3.71 5.76 -10.34
N CYS A 67 -4.12 6.01 -9.10
CA CYS A 67 -4.19 7.36 -8.53
C CYS A 67 -2.81 8.03 -8.52
N MET A 68 -1.78 7.32 -8.02
CA MET A 68 -0.41 7.82 -8.02
C MET A 68 0.16 8.03 -9.42
N GLY A 69 -0.17 7.14 -10.38
CA GLY A 69 0.19 7.29 -11.78
C GLY A 69 -0.43 8.54 -12.40
N ALA A 70 -1.73 8.78 -12.21
CA ALA A 70 -2.40 9.98 -12.70
C ALA A 70 -1.80 11.26 -12.10
N LEU A 71 -1.50 11.24 -10.79
CA LEU A 71 -0.86 12.36 -10.10
C LEU A 71 0.53 12.68 -10.66
N LYS A 72 1.40 11.68 -10.81
CA LYS A 72 2.75 11.83 -11.39
C LYS A 72 2.69 12.28 -12.86
N GLY A 73 1.70 11.82 -13.61
CA GLY A 73 1.49 12.18 -15.02
C GLY A 73 1.14 13.63 -15.22
N HIS A 74 0.23 14.12 -14.38
CA HIS A 74 -0.17 15.52 -14.40
C HIS A 74 0.97 16.41 -13.89
N TRP A 75 1.56 16.06 -12.76
CA TRP A 75 2.63 16.83 -12.12
C TRP A 75 3.98 16.19 -12.38
N GLN A 76 4.55 16.47 -13.54
CA GLN A 76 5.88 15.98 -13.93
C GLN A 76 6.98 16.33 -12.93
N CYS A 77 6.78 17.33 -12.07
CA CYS A 77 7.68 17.61 -10.95
C CYS A 77 7.76 16.49 -9.90
N LEU A 78 6.79 15.58 -9.86
CA LEU A 78 6.81 14.36 -9.04
C LEU A 78 7.44 13.17 -9.79
N HIS A 79 7.57 13.25 -11.12
CA HIS A 79 8.12 12.18 -11.92
C HIS A 79 9.65 12.14 -11.76
N GLY A 80 10.14 11.14 -11.04
CA GLY A 80 11.57 11.03 -10.72
C GLY A 80 12.05 12.22 -9.89
N LEU A 81 11.32 12.56 -8.82
CA LEU A 81 11.66 13.63 -7.88
C LEU A 81 13.11 13.46 -7.36
N GLN A 82 14.06 14.12 -8.01
CA GLN A 82 15.50 14.07 -7.70
C GLN A 82 15.86 15.05 -6.58
N VAL A 83 15.13 15.00 -5.46
CA VAL A 83 15.45 15.80 -4.29
C VAL A 83 16.43 15.04 -3.42
N ASN A 84 17.59 15.64 -3.15
CA ASN A 84 18.58 15.05 -2.27
C ASN A 84 18.16 15.24 -0.80
N ILE A 85 17.84 14.16 -0.10
CA ILE A 85 17.36 14.17 1.28
C ILE A 85 18.51 13.78 2.21
N ASN A 86 19.30 14.77 2.63
CA ASN A 86 20.40 14.60 3.59
C ASN A 86 20.10 15.20 4.96
N SER A 87 18.91 15.78 5.14
CA SER A 87 18.51 16.42 6.38
C SER A 87 17.01 16.33 6.61
N LYS A 88 16.60 16.44 7.87
CA LYS A 88 15.18 16.53 8.26
C LYS A 88 14.47 17.68 7.54
N HIS A 89 15.15 18.81 7.36
CA HIS A 89 14.60 19.96 6.64
C HIS A 89 14.31 19.61 5.17
N GLN A 90 15.26 19.01 4.45
CA GLN A 90 15.05 18.59 3.06
C GLN A 90 13.95 17.53 2.92
N HIS A 91 13.83 16.62 3.89
CA HIS A 91 12.72 15.66 3.91
C HIS A 91 11.36 16.37 4.01
N LEU A 92 11.24 17.34 4.93
CA LEU A 92 10.01 18.13 5.08
C LEU A 92 9.68 18.94 3.81
N GLU A 93 10.68 19.50 3.15
CA GLU A 93 10.48 20.21 1.87
C GLU A 93 10.00 19.26 0.76
N ALA A 94 10.56 18.04 0.66
CA ALA A 94 10.07 17.04 -0.27
C ALA A 94 8.60 16.64 0.04
N CYS A 95 8.25 16.44 1.31
CA CYS A 95 6.87 16.18 1.73
C CYS A 95 5.92 17.34 1.38
N ARG A 96 6.34 18.58 1.60
CA ARG A 96 5.58 19.78 1.23
C ARG A 96 5.37 19.87 -0.27
N TRP A 97 6.40 19.58 -1.07
CA TRP A 97 6.30 19.54 -2.52
C TRP A 97 5.23 18.55 -3.01
N MET A 98 5.26 17.32 -2.48
CA MET A 98 4.25 16.30 -2.77
C MET A 98 2.85 16.76 -2.34
N THR A 99 2.74 17.38 -1.17
CA THR A 99 1.47 17.89 -0.64
C THR A 99 0.89 18.99 -1.53
N ILE A 100 1.71 19.94 -1.99
CA ILE A 100 1.29 21.02 -2.87
C ILE A 100 0.77 20.46 -4.21
N ALA A 101 1.48 19.48 -4.78
CA ALA A 101 1.03 18.83 -6.02
C ALA A 101 -0.34 18.13 -5.85
N ILE A 102 -0.58 17.46 -4.71
CA ILE A 102 -1.88 16.86 -4.38
C ILE A 102 -2.97 17.93 -4.25
N ILE A 103 -2.71 19.03 -3.54
CA ILE A 103 -3.67 20.13 -3.38
C ILE A 103 -4.04 20.73 -4.74
N LEU A 104 -3.04 21.01 -5.58
CA LEU A 104 -3.27 21.53 -6.91
C LEU A 104 -4.04 20.54 -7.80
N HIS A 105 -3.73 19.24 -7.70
CA HIS A 105 -4.47 18.20 -8.42
C HIS A 105 -5.96 18.22 -8.08
N ASN A 106 -6.28 18.26 -6.78
CA ASN A 106 -7.66 18.29 -6.30
C ASN A 106 -8.38 19.57 -6.74
N LEU A 107 -7.70 20.72 -6.68
CA LEU A 107 -8.25 21.99 -7.15
C LEU A 107 -8.58 21.95 -8.65
N VAL A 108 -7.70 21.37 -9.46
CA VAL A 108 -7.93 21.23 -10.91
C VAL A 108 -9.13 20.32 -11.16
N ILE A 109 -9.26 19.19 -10.47
CA ILE A 109 -10.43 18.30 -10.59
C ILE A 109 -11.73 19.04 -10.25
N GLU A 110 -11.72 19.86 -9.20
CA GLU A 110 -12.89 20.63 -8.77
C GLU A 110 -13.28 21.69 -9.80
N VAL A 111 -12.30 22.40 -10.39
CA VAL A 111 -12.54 23.47 -11.37
C VAL A 111 -12.90 22.93 -12.76
N GLU A 112 -12.20 21.92 -13.24
CA GLU A 112 -12.34 21.38 -14.60
C GLU A 112 -13.39 20.26 -14.71
N GLY A 113 -13.84 19.74 -13.57
CA GLY A 113 -14.79 18.64 -13.47
C GLY A 113 -14.13 17.26 -13.58
N ALA A 114 -14.71 16.28 -12.88
CA ALA A 114 -14.18 14.92 -12.75
C ALA A 114 -13.91 14.20 -14.10
N SER A 115 -14.59 14.60 -15.18
CA SER A 115 -14.40 14.05 -16.53
C SER A 115 -13.00 14.31 -17.11
N GLN A 116 -12.31 15.38 -16.71
CA GLN A 116 -10.93 15.62 -17.14
C GLN A 116 -9.92 14.80 -16.33
N GLY A 117 -10.25 14.48 -15.06
CA GLY A 117 -9.47 13.60 -14.19
C GLY A 117 -9.09 12.26 -14.84
N ALA A 118 -10.02 11.67 -15.60
CA ALA A 118 -9.85 10.40 -16.29
C ALA A 118 -8.87 10.44 -17.48
N GLN A 119 -8.64 11.62 -18.09
CA GLN A 119 -7.67 11.76 -19.18
C GLN A 119 -6.24 11.55 -18.68
N PHE A 120 -5.96 11.93 -17.43
CA PHE A 120 -4.63 11.79 -16.83
C PHE A 120 -4.26 10.32 -16.57
N THR A 121 -5.24 9.45 -16.32
CA THR A 121 -5.02 8.01 -16.15
C THR A 121 -4.44 7.36 -17.42
N SER A 122 -4.81 7.87 -18.60
CA SER A 122 -4.31 7.35 -19.89
C SER A 122 -2.83 7.69 -20.14
N LEU A 123 -2.28 8.72 -19.52
CA LEU A 123 -0.91 9.21 -19.78
C LEU A 123 0.17 8.32 -19.15
N HIS A 124 -0.15 7.56 -18.10
CA HIS A 124 0.82 6.70 -17.39
C HIS A 124 0.69 5.20 -17.67
N ALA A 125 -0.29 4.78 -18.48
CA ALA A 125 -0.54 3.34 -18.72
C ALA A 125 0.60 2.59 -19.44
N HIS A 126 1.63 3.29 -19.95
CA HIS A 126 2.64 2.68 -20.83
C HIS A 126 4.05 2.47 -20.24
N ALA A 127 4.37 2.99 -19.06
CA ALA A 127 5.65 2.72 -18.40
C ALA A 127 5.38 1.83 -17.18
N GLN A 128 5.45 0.50 -17.38
CA GLN A 128 5.28 -0.50 -16.34
C GLN A 128 6.32 -0.25 -15.23
N GLU A 129 5.86 0.16 -14.05
CA GLU A 129 6.64 -0.08 -12.83
C GLU A 129 6.80 -1.61 -12.73
N GLU A 130 8.05 -2.09 -12.79
CA GLU A 130 8.34 -3.52 -12.76
C GLU A 130 7.89 -4.10 -11.41
N GLU A 131 6.92 -5.01 -11.45
CA GLU A 131 6.35 -5.63 -10.25
C GLU A 131 7.40 -6.58 -9.63
N ASP A 132 8.02 -6.16 -8.54
CA ASP A 132 8.92 -7.01 -7.74
C ASP A 132 8.10 -8.07 -6.98
N ARG A 133 7.95 -9.25 -7.58
CA ARG A 133 7.14 -10.35 -7.04
C ARG A 133 7.80 -11.14 -5.90
N GLY A 134 9.01 -10.76 -5.47
CA GLY A 134 9.75 -11.51 -4.46
C GLY A 134 10.11 -12.94 -4.89
N LEU A 135 11.03 -13.57 -4.15
CA LEU A 135 11.47 -14.94 -4.44
C LEU A 135 10.45 -15.98 -3.91
N PRO A 136 10.07 -16.99 -4.71
CA PRO A 136 9.25 -18.10 -4.22
C PRO A 136 9.96 -18.87 -3.10
N GLY A 137 9.31 -19.03 -1.95
CA GLY A 137 9.75 -19.94 -0.89
C GLY A 137 10.64 -19.35 0.21
N ALA A 138 10.77 -18.02 0.33
CA ALA A 138 11.46 -17.44 1.49
C ALA A 138 10.66 -17.70 2.79
N PRO A 139 11.27 -18.29 3.83
CA PRO A 139 10.60 -18.53 5.11
C PRO A 139 10.18 -17.21 5.76
N ASN A 140 8.99 -17.19 6.34
CA ASN A 140 8.54 -16.11 7.20
C ASN A 140 9.43 -16.12 8.45
N VAL A 141 10.41 -15.22 8.51
CA VAL A 141 11.12 -14.95 9.76
C VAL A 141 10.20 -14.04 10.57
N ALA A 142 9.20 -14.65 11.22
CA ALA A 142 8.39 -13.96 12.21
C ALA A 142 9.31 -13.61 13.39
N GLY A 143 9.37 -12.32 13.75
CA GLY A 143 9.81 -11.94 15.07
C GLY A 143 8.76 -12.43 16.07
N GLU A 144 9.20 -12.90 17.23
CA GLU A 144 8.36 -13.39 18.33
C GLU A 144 7.39 -12.29 18.80
N VAL A 145 6.22 -12.20 18.17
CA VAL A 145 5.05 -11.41 18.63
C VAL A 145 3.85 -12.34 18.50
N GLU A 146 2.99 -12.36 19.52
CA GLU A 146 1.89 -13.32 19.71
C GLU A 146 1.11 -13.65 18.42
N GLU A 147 1.57 -14.69 17.72
CA GLU A 147 1.12 -15.11 16.39
C GLU A 147 -0.40 -15.40 16.35
N GLY A 148 -0.97 -15.73 17.50
CA GLY A 148 -2.40 -15.99 17.67
C GLY A 148 -3.30 -14.77 17.47
N ASP A 149 -2.87 -13.58 17.90
CA ASP A 149 -3.70 -12.37 17.81
C ASP A 149 -3.74 -11.82 16.37
N ALA A 150 -2.60 -11.87 15.68
CA ALA A 150 -2.49 -11.43 14.28
C ALA A 150 -3.30 -12.33 13.32
N GLU A 151 -3.27 -13.64 13.51
CA GLU A 151 -4.04 -14.60 12.72
C GLU A 151 -5.55 -14.45 12.97
N ALA A 152 -5.95 -14.20 14.23
CA ALA A 152 -7.34 -13.91 14.58
C ALA A 152 -7.83 -12.61 13.93
N LYS A 153 -7.01 -11.56 13.93
CA LYS A 153 -7.31 -10.30 13.23
C LYS A 153 -7.50 -10.51 11.73
N ARG A 154 -6.61 -11.28 11.08
CA ARG A 154 -6.75 -11.58 9.65
C ARG A 154 -8.04 -12.38 9.36
N HIS A 155 -8.36 -13.38 10.17
CA HIS A 155 -9.61 -14.13 10.05
C HIS A 155 -10.84 -13.23 10.17
N LYS A 156 -10.87 -12.37 11.19
CA LYS A 156 -11.95 -11.40 11.39
C LYS A 156 -12.14 -10.50 10.16
N LEU A 157 -11.05 -10.00 9.57
CA LEU A 157 -11.10 -9.18 8.36
C LEU A 157 -11.65 -9.93 7.14
N ILE A 158 -11.32 -11.22 7.00
CA ILE A 158 -11.88 -12.07 5.94
C ILE A 158 -13.39 -12.22 6.14
N GLU A 159 -13.85 -12.48 7.37
CA GLU A 159 -15.26 -12.61 7.70
C GLU A 159 -16.04 -11.31 7.44
N GLU A 160 -15.52 -10.16 7.88
CA GLU A 160 -16.12 -8.85 7.64
C GLU A 160 -16.23 -8.55 6.14
N LEU A 161 -15.19 -8.89 5.36
CA LEU A 161 -15.18 -8.69 3.92
C LEU A 161 -16.17 -9.60 3.20
N LEU A 162 -16.32 -10.86 3.64
CA LEU A 162 -17.32 -11.78 3.12
C LEU A 162 -18.74 -11.29 3.42
N ALA A 163 -18.98 -10.78 4.64
CA ALA A 163 -20.27 -10.21 5.02
C ALA A 163 -20.60 -8.98 4.17
N PHE A 164 -19.64 -8.10 3.91
CA PHE A 164 -19.81 -6.93 3.05
C PHE A 164 -20.23 -7.28 1.62
N HIS A 165 -19.67 -8.34 1.03
CA HIS A 165 -20.03 -8.78 -0.33
C HIS A 165 -21.40 -9.48 -0.42
N GLN A 166 -22.00 -9.85 0.71
CA GLN A 166 -23.32 -10.48 0.77
C GLN A 166 -24.46 -9.47 1.02
N MET A 167 -24.14 -8.21 1.32
CA MET A 167 -25.11 -7.10 1.44
C MET A 167 -25.46 -6.52 0.07
#